data_AF-X0QNN0-F1
#
_entry.id   AF-X0QNN0-F1
#
_cell.length_a   1.000
_cell.length_b   1.000
_cell.length_c   1.000
_cell.angle_alpha   90.00
_cell.angle_beta   90.00
_cell.angle_gamma   90.00
#
_symmetry.space_group_name_H-M   'P 1'
#
loop_
_entity.id
_entity.type
_entity.pdbx_description
1 polymer ?
#
loop_
_entity_poly.entity_id
_entity_poly.type
_entity_poly.pdbx_seq_one_letter_code
_entity_poly.pdbx_strand_id
1 'polypeptide(L)'
;MLPSGDSADCQGDRPILLYAHGTTTDKGYDFSQVANPQNPAAGESTLIAANFAAQGYIVVAPNYAGYDESDLDYHPYLVAEQQATDMLMR
;
A
#
# COMPACT_ATOMS: atom_id res chain seq x y z
N MET A 1 4.35 -4.00 -3.07
CA MET A 1 5.19 -5.07 -2.50
C MET A 1 5.20 -6.25 -3.44
N LEU A 2 6.39 -6.71 -3.85
CA LEU A 2 6.54 -7.86 -4.74
C LEU A 2 7.07 -9.06 -3.93
N PRO A 3 6.33 -10.18 -3.87
CA PRO A 3 6.81 -11.38 -3.20
C PRO A 3 8.01 -11.97 -3.95
N SER A 4 8.99 -12.44 -3.18
CA SER A 4 10.22 -13.05 -3.70
C SER A 4 10.70 -14.17 -2.77
N GLY A 5 11.57 -15.05 -3.29
CA GLY A 5 12.08 -16.24 -2.59
C GLY A 5 11.79 -17.53 -3.35
N ASP A 6 12.36 -18.65 -2.93
CA ASP A 6 12.37 -19.90 -3.71
C ASP A 6 11.07 -20.72 -3.63
N SER A 7 10.12 -20.33 -2.78
CA SER A 7 8.80 -20.96 -2.71
C SER A 7 8.07 -20.81 -4.05
N ALA A 8 7.32 -21.83 -4.48
CA ALA A 8 6.50 -21.77 -5.68
C ALA A 8 5.50 -20.59 -5.65
N ASP A 9 4.96 -20.25 -4.48
CA ASP A 9 4.02 -19.13 -4.31
C ASP A 9 4.68 -17.76 -4.55
N CYS A 10 6.01 -17.68 -4.44
CA CYS A 10 6.78 -16.46 -4.69
C CYS A 10 7.35 -16.40 -6.13
N GLN A 11 6.93 -17.28 -7.03
CA GLN A 11 7.45 -17.40 -8.39
C GLN A 11 6.33 -17.32 -9.45
N GLY A 12 6.69 -17.00 -10.70
CA GLY A 12 5.75 -17.02 -11.84
C GLY A 12 4.63 -15.98 -11.80
N ASP A 13 3.51 -16.31 -12.45
CA ASP A 13 2.30 -15.49 -12.50
C ASP A 13 1.60 -15.50 -11.13
N ARG A 14 1.30 -14.32 -10.60
CA ARG A 14 0.77 -14.14 -9.24
C ARG A 14 -0.45 -13.23 -9.25
N PRO A 15 -1.44 -13.47 -8.37
CA PRO A 15 -2.59 -12.60 -8.23
C PRO A 15 -2.16 -11.22 -7.73
N ILE A 16 -2.86 -10.18 -8.20
CA ILE A 16 -2.70 -8.81 -7.71
C ILE A 16 -3.80 -8.52 -6.69
N LEU A 17 -3.40 -8.07 -5.50
CA LEU A 17 -4.28 -7.58 -4.45
C LEU A 17 -4.12 -6.05 -4.36
N LEU A 18 -5.22 -5.35 -4.63
CA LEU A 18 -5.35 -3.93 -4.36
C LEU A 18 -5.76 -3.74 -2.89
N TYR A 19 -4.91 -3.10 -2.10
CA TYR A 19 -5.16 -2.84 -0.67
C TYR A 19 -5.43 -1.36 -0.45
N ALA A 20 -6.64 -1.06 0.00
CA ALA A 20 -7.10 0.28 0.36
C ALA A 20 -6.98 0.44 1.88
N HIS A 21 -6.19 1.41 2.34
CA HIS A 21 -5.97 1.63 3.77
C HIS A 21 -7.10 2.45 4.42
N GLY A 22 -7.17 2.36 5.75
CA GLY A 22 -8.11 3.10 6.57
C GLY A 22 -7.72 4.57 6.76
N THR A 23 -8.46 5.29 7.60
CA THR A 23 -8.21 6.71 7.89
C THR A 23 -6.88 6.91 8.61
N THR A 24 -6.08 7.88 8.14
CA THR A 24 -4.89 8.39 8.82
C THR A 24 -4.80 9.90 8.71
N THR A 25 -4.21 10.55 9.70
CA THR A 25 -3.95 12.01 9.70
C THR A 25 -2.49 12.35 9.49
N ASP A 26 -1.60 11.36 9.47
CA ASP A 26 -0.17 11.57 9.32
C ASP A 26 0.18 11.74 7.84
N LYS A 27 0.67 12.93 7.46
CA LYS A 27 1.03 13.20 6.05
C LYS A 27 2.12 12.25 5.55
N GLY A 28 3.10 11.89 6.37
CA GLY A 28 4.21 11.00 5.99
C GLY A 28 3.85 9.50 5.98
N TYR A 29 2.58 9.13 5.84
CA TYR A 29 2.13 7.74 5.82
C TYR A 29 2.54 7.07 4.50
N ASP A 30 3.43 6.07 4.56
CA ASP A 30 4.04 5.48 3.36
C ASP A 30 4.12 3.93 3.39
N PHE A 31 3.38 3.24 2.53
CA PHE A 31 3.44 1.78 2.41
C PHE A 31 4.74 1.22 1.81
N SER A 32 5.58 2.05 1.20
CA SER A 32 6.84 1.61 0.60
C SER A 32 7.89 1.24 1.66
N GLN A 33 7.88 1.93 2.82
CA GLN A 33 8.81 1.74 3.91
C GLN A 33 8.36 0.66 4.91
N VAL A 34 8.25 -0.57 4.42
CA VAL A 34 7.85 -1.74 5.23
C VAL A 34 8.82 -1.96 6.38
N ALA A 35 8.28 -2.22 7.58
CA ALA A 35 9.02 -2.48 8.80
C ALA A 35 9.96 -1.34 9.27
N ASN A 36 9.87 -0.13 8.69
CA ASN A 36 10.58 1.04 9.20
C ASN A 36 9.83 1.57 10.45
N PRO A 37 10.39 1.48 11.67
CA PRO A 37 9.68 1.90 12.88
C PRO A 37 9.43 3.42 12.97
N GLN A 38 10.07 4.23 12.14
CA GLN A 38 9.82 5.68 12.05
C GLN A 38 8.66 6.04 11.12
N ASN A 39 8.16 5.10 10.33
CA ASN A 39 7.08 5.31 9.38
C ASN A 39 5.71 5.14 10.07
N PRO A 40 4.77 6.10 9.95
CA PRO A 40 3.40 5.95 10.44
C PRO A 40 2.69 4.70 9.92
N ALA A 41 2.99 4.25 8.71
CA ALA A 41 2.42 3.05 8.10
C ALA A 41 3.13 1.74 8.52
N ALA A 42 4.13 1.76 9.41
CA ALA A 42 4.96 0.60 9.71
C ALA A 42 4.15 -0.64 10.13
N GLY A 43 3.16 -0.45 11.01
CA GLY A 43 2.31 -1.54 11.49
C GLY A 43 1.48 -2.15 10.37
N GLU A 44 0.75 -1.32 9.62
CA GLU A 44 -0.15 -1.78 8.55
C GLU A 44 0.63 -2.35 7.36
N SER A 45 1.69 -1.67 6.90
CA SER A 45 2.57 -2.14 5.82
C SER A 45 3.18 -3.51 6.14
N THR A 46 3.62 -3.72 7.39
CA THR A 46 4.14 -5.02 7.83
C THR A 46 3.04 -6.07 7.89
N LEU A 47 1.84 -5.72 8.37
CA LEU A 47 0.71 -6.66 8.44
C LEU A 47 0.26 -7.12 7.05
N ILE A 48 0.12 -6.22 6.07
CA ILE A 48 -0.29 -6.60 4.72
C ILE A 48 0.82 -7.36 3.98
N ALA A 49 2.09 -7.04 4.26
CA ALA A 49 3.22 -7.82 3.75
C ALA A 49 3.18 -9.26 4.29
N ALA A 50 2.99 -9.44 5.60
CA ALA A 50 2.98 -10.75 6.23
C ALA A 50 1.74 -11.60 5.85
N ASN A 51 0.57 -10.97 5.71
CA ASN A 51 -0.68 -11.70 5.46
C ASN A 51 -0.96 -11.94 3.97
N PHE A 52 -0.51 -11.06 3.08
CA PHE A 52 -0.81 -11.18 1.65
C PHE A 52 0.44 -11.38 0.81
N ALA A 53 1.45 -10.51 0.94
CA ALA A 53 2.65 -10.64 0.11
C ALA A 53 3.40 -11.94 0.41
N ALA A 54 3.58 -12.31 1.68
CA ALA A 54 4.22 -13.58 2.06
C ALA A 54 3.44 -14.83 1.61
N GLN A 55 2.18 -14.67 1.19
CA GLN A 55 1.34 -15.73 0.63
C GLN A 55 1.32 -15.72 -0.90
N GLY A 56 2.22 -14.97 -1.55
CA GLY A 56 2.38 -14.95 -3.00
C GLY A 56 1.57 -13.89 -3.75
N TYR A 57 0.84 -13.01 -3.05
CA TYR A 57 0.12 -11.91 -3.71
C TYR A 57 1.07 -10.76 -4.05
N ILE A 58 0.93 -10.20 -5.25
CA ILE A 58 1.46 -8.86 -5.54
C ILE A 58 0.54 -7.86 -4.86
N VAL A 59 1.04 -7.14 -3.86
CA VAL A 59 0.25 -6.15 -3.12
C VAL A 59 0.53 -4.76 -3.67
N VAL A 60 -0.50 -4.09 -4.16
CA VAL A 60 -0.46 -2.69 -4.55
C VAL A 60 -1.29 -1.91 -3.53
N ALA A 61 -0.63 -1.03 -2.79
CA ALA A 61 -1.23 -0.23 -1.73
C ALA A 61 -0.83 1.24 -1.98
N PRO A 62 -1.66 2.03 -2.68
CA PRO A 62 -1.43 3.45 -2.82
C PRO A 62 -1.49 4.14 -1.46
N ASN A 63 -0.65 5.16 -1.25
CA ASN A 63 -0.71 6.01 -0.05
C ASN A 63 -1.93 6.96 -0.07
N TYR A 64 -2.68 7.01 -1.18
CA TYR A 64 -3.63 8.07 -1.57
C TYR A 64 -3.01 9.44 -1.83
N ALA A 65 -3.68 10.23 -2.67
CA ALA A 65 -3.32 11.63 -2.92
C ALA A 65 -3.33 12.44 -1.61
N GLY A 66 -2.32 13.28 -1.41
CA GLY A 66 -2.14 14.08 -0.18
C GLY A 66 -1.18 13.50 0.85
N TYR A 67 -0.73 12.26 0.68
CA TYR A 67 0.25 11.61 1.56
C TYR A 67 1.63 11.46 0.91
N ASP A 68 2.63 11.39 1.78
CA ASP A 68 4.05 11.16 1.48
C ASP A 68 4.59 12.06 0.35
N GLU A 69 4.99 11.49 -0.78
CA GLU A 69 5.54 12.21 -1.94
C GLU A 69 4.51 13.04 -2.73
N SER A 70 3.21 12.98 -2.39
CA SER A 70 2.19 13.79 -3.05
C SER A 70 2.42 15.30 -2.84
N ASP A 71 2.42 16.06 -3.94
CA ASP A 71 2.54 17.53 -3.93
C ASP A 71 1.34 18.26 -3.31
N LEU A 72 0.18 17.59 -3.17
CA LEU A 72 -0.99 18.18 -2.51
C LEU A 72 -0.69 18.50 -1.04
N ASP A 73 -1.22 19.62 -0.57
CA ASP A 73 -1.19 20.05 0.83
C ASP A 73 -2.35 19.45 1.67
N TYR A 74 -3.27 18.71 1.03
CA TYR A 74 -4.41 18.04 1.66
C TYR A 74 -4.64 16.64 1.09
N HIS A 75 -5.29 15.78 1.89
CA HIS A 75 -5.87 14.51 1.43
C HIS A 75 -7.37 14.67 1.12
N PRO A 76 -7.85 14.32 -0.09
CA PRO A 76 -9.28 14.27 -0.43
C PRO A 76 -10.03 13.13 0.30
N TYR A 77 -10.21 13.27 1.61
CA TYR A 77 -10.76 12.23 2.47
C TYR A 77 -12.20 11.84 2.09
N LEU A 78 -12.41 10.54 1.81
CA LEU A 78 -13.68 9.95 1.39
C LEU A 78 -14.26 10.54 0.09
N VAL A 79 -13.41 11.12 -0.76
CA VAL A 79 -13.79 11.52 -2.12
C VAL A 79 -13.68 10.29 -3.03
N ALA A 80 -14.83 9.71 -3.36
CA ALA A 80 -14.93 8.45 -4.09
C ALA A 80 -14.15 8.45 -5.42
N GLU A 81 -14.22 9.54 -6.19
CA GLU A 81 -13.54 9.66 -7.48
C GLU A 81 -12.01 9.66 -7.32
N GLN A 82 -11.48 10.43 -6.37
CA GLN A 82 -10.05 10.46 -6.10
C GLN A 82 -9.55 9.08 -5.64
N GLN A 83 -10.21 8.49 -4.63
CA GLN A 83 -9.77 7.20 -4.08
C GLN A 83 -9.87 6.08 -5.11
N ALA A 84 -10.91 6.06 -5.96
CA ALA A 84 -11.00 5.09 -7.05
C ALA A 84 -9.88 5.27 -8.09
N THR A 85 -9.50 6.52 -8.38
CA THR A 85 -8.42 6.84 -9.32
C THR A 85 -7.07 6.36 -8.79
N ASP A 86 -6.78 6.59 -7.51
CA ASP A 86 -5.54 6.14 -6.86
C ASP A 86 -5.41 4.61 -6.89
N MET A 87 -6.52 3.87 -6.80
CA MET A 87 -6.53 2.40 -6.78
C MET A 87 -6.48 1.75 -8.17
N LEU A 88 -7.20 2.31 -9.15
CA LEU A 88 -7.47 1.63 -10.43
C LEU A 88 -6.70 2.22 -11.61
N MET A 89 -5.98 3.33 -11.44
CA MET A 89 -5.34 4.12 -12.51
C MET A 89 -6.28 4.30 -13.71
N ARG A 90 -7.20 5.26 -13.63
CA ARG A 90 -7.91 5.75 -14.81
C ARG A 90 -7.17 6.91 -15.46
#